data_AF-A0A6I4U3B9-F1
#
_entry.id   AF-A0A6I4U3B9-F1
#
_cell.length_a   1.000
_cell.length_b   1.000
_cell.length_c   1.000
_cell.angle_alpha   90.00
_cell.angle_beta   90.00
_cell.angle_gamma   90.00
#
_symmetry.space_group_name_H-M   'P 1'
#
loop_
_entity.id
_entity.type
_entity.pdbx_description
1 polymer ?
#
loop_
_entity_poly.entity_id
_entity_poly.type
_entity_poly.pdbx_seq_one_letter_code
_entity_poly.pdbx_strand_id
1 'polypeptide(L)'
;MSAYRLRRREGAQIFAHAWDRIVVVPGLGKRAGPRTDWRKVTDPAVIERVEAGFVQPLFYAGKLTAIRRKPYNSALFRVLHHCDAIAGADDNRAAQA
;
A
#
# COMPACT_ATOMS: atom_id res chain seq x y z
N MET A 1 20.99 10.97 2.15
CA MET A 1 20.17 10.50 1.00
C MET A 1 20.34 11.52 -0.11
N SER A 2 21.05 11.22 -1.22
CA SER A 2 21.36 12.23 -2.26
C SER A 2 20.24 12.38 -3.29
N ALA A 3 20.09 13.57 -3.88
CA ALA A 3 19.08 13.90 -4.89
C ALA A 3 19.08 12.92 -6.08
N TYR A 4 20.26 12.50 -6.54
CA TYR A 4 20.40 11.52 -7.64
C TYR A 4 19.84 10.13 -7.30
N ARG A 5 19.94 9.70 -6.04
CA ARG A 5 19.34 8.43 -5.59
C ARG A 5 17.82 8.54 -5.50
N LEU A 6 17.30 9.70 -5.08
CA LEU A 6 15.86 9.96 -5.04
C LEU A 6 15.24 9.94 -6.45
N ARG A 7 15.94 10.48 -7.46
CA ARG A 7 15.50 10.49 -8.87
C ARG A 7 15.26 9.09 -9.45
N ARG A 8 15.99 8.06 -8.99
CA ARG A 8 15.90 6.69 -9.51
C ARG A 8 14.90 5.81 -8.74
N ARG A 9 14.26 6.33 -7.69
CA ARG A 9 13.40 5.53 -6.83
C ARG A 9 11.99 5.40 -7.41
N GLU A 10 11.46 4.18 -7.38
CA GLU A 10 10.06 3.92 -7.68
C GLU A 10 9.16 4.73 -6.71
N GLY A 11 8.21 5.50 -7.25
CA GLY A 11 7.36 6.43 -6.49
C GLY A 11 7.86 7.88 -6.46
N ALA A 12 9.07 8.16 -6.97
CA ALA A 12 9.65 9.51 -7.04
C ALA A 12 9.54 10.15 -8.44
N GLN A 13 8.62 9.69 -9.28
CA GLN A 13 8.51 10.13 -10.68
C GLN A 13 8.23 11.64 -10.80
N ILE A 14 7.52 12.22 -9.83
CA ILE A 14 7.26 13.68 -9.77
C ILE A 14 8.56 14.45 -9.53
N PHE A 15 9.38 13.98 -8.58
CA PHE A 15 10.69 14.57 -8.32
C PHE A 15 11.60 14.44 -9.54
N ALA A 16 11.64 13.27 -10.17
CA ALA A 16 12.42 13.07 -11.38
C ALA A 16 11.97 14.00 -12.52
N HIS A 17 10.67 14.16 -12.73
CA HIS A 17 10.13 15.06 -13.75
C HIS A 17 10.45 16.54 -13.50
N ALA A 18 10.29 16.99 -12.25
CA ALA A 18 10.63 18.37 -11.87
C ALA A 18 12.14 18.62 -11.96
N TRP A 19 12.95 17.66 -11.52
CA TRP A 19 14.40 17.71 -11.64
C TRP A 19 14.84 17.78 -13.10
N ASP A 20 14.25 16.97 -13.96
CA ASP A 20 14.54 16.96 -15.40
C ASP A 20 14.18 18.31 -16.03
N ARG A 21 13.09 18.97 -15.60
CA ARG A 21 12.75 20.32 -16.06
C ARG A 21 13.78 21.39 -15.68
N ILE A 22 14.39 21.27 -14.50
CA ILE A 22 15.42 22.22 -14.04
C ILE A 22 16.75 21.97 -14.78
N VAL A 23 17.05 20.72 -15.11
CA VAL A 23 18.30 20.32 -15.77
C VAL A 23 18.25 20.51 -17.30
N VAL A 24 17.07 20.57 -17.93
CA VAL A 24 16.98 20.90 -19.37
C VAL A 24 17.29 22.39 -19.60
N VAL A 25 18.21 22.64 -20.52
CA VAL A 25 18.68 23.97 -20.95
C VAL A 25 17.49 24.84 -21.42
N PRO A 26 17.44 26.14 -21.06
CA PRO A 26 16.37 27.04 -21.52
C PRO A 26 16.35 27.09 -23.06
N GLY A 27 15.20 26.82 -23.67
CA GLY A 27 15.00 26.94 -25.13
C GLY A 27 14.56 25.64 -25.85
N LEU A 28 14.74 24.47 -25.22
CA LEU A 28 14.11 23.24 -25.69
C LEU A 28 12.69 23.17 -25.12
N GLY A 29 11.71 23.29 -26.01
CA GLY A 29 10.29 23.46 -25.71
C GLY A 29 9.74 22.57 -24.60
N LYS A 30 8.67 23.07 -23.96
CA LYS A 30 7.96 22.43 -22.84
C LYS A 30 7.76 20.94 -23.12
N ARG A 31 8.49 20.06 -22.41
CA ARG A 31 8.14 18.63 -22.38
C ARG A 31 6.75 18.52 -21.76
N ALA A 32 5.81 17.98 -22.53
CA ALA A 32 4.46 17.67 -22.07
C ALA A 32 4.59 16.88 -20.75
N GLY A 33 4.06 17.46 -19.68
CA GLY A 33 3.94 16.73 -18.43
C GLY A 33 2.99 15.55 -18.64
N PRO A 34 3.24 14.39 -18.04
CA PRO A 34 2.29 13.29 -18.13
C PRO A 34 0.90 13.73 -17.67
N ARG A 35 -0.15 13.40 -18.43
CA ARG A 35 -1.55 13.82 -18.25
C ARG A 35 -2.26 13.23 -17.02
N THR A 36 -1.59 12.41 -16.23
CA THR A 36 -2.16 11.84 -15.00
C THR A 36 -2.37 12.96 -13.98
N ASP A 37 -3.45 12.92 -13.21
CA ASP A 37 -3.66 13.89 -12.12
C ASP A 37 -2.63 13.62 -11.01
N TRP A 38 -1.45 14.25 -11.11
CA TRP A 38 -0.30 14.07 -10.21
C TRP A 38 -0.43 14.84 -8.90
N ARG A 39 -1.64 15.24 -8.49
CA ARG A 39 -1.85 15.93 -7.21
C ARG A 39 -1.58 14.98 -6.04
N LYS A 40 -0.36 15.13 -5.50
CA LYS A 40 0.19 14.55 -4.27
C LYS A 40 0.14 13.03 -4.22
N VAL A 41 1.33 12.41 -4.22
CA VAL A 41 1.70 11.06 -3.74
C VAL A 41 0.53 10.29 -3.10
N THR A 42 -0.45 9.90 -3.91
CA THR A 42 -1.54 9.06 -3.48
C THR A 42 -1.21 7.74 -4.09
N ASP A 43 -0.43 6.96 -3.33
CA ASP A 43 -0.03 5.62 -3.72
C ASP A 43 -1.31 4.81 -3.95
N PRO A 44 -1.59 4.36 -5.19
CA PRO A 44 -2.80 3.58 -5.49
C PRO A 44 -2.91 2.35 -4.59
N ALA A 45 -1.76 1.75 -4.22
CA ALA A 45 -1.72 0.62 -3.31
C ALA A 45 -2.13 1.00 -1.88
N VAL A 46 -1.99 2.26 -1.48
CA VAL A 46 -2.48 2.75 -0.18
C VAL A 46 -3.99 2.96 -0.21
N ILE A 47 -4.56 3.48 -1.31
CA ILE A 47 -6.03 3.54 -1.47
C ILE A 47 -6.62 2.13 -1.43
N GLU A 48 -6.08 1.22 -2.24
CA GLU A 48 -6.54 -0.17 -2.32
C GLU A 48 -6.50 -0.85 -0.94
N ARG A 49 -5.45 -0.61 -0.14
CA ARG A 49 -5.35 -1.11 1.23
C ARG A 49 -6.39 -0.52 2.18
N VAL A 50 -6.76 0.75 1.99
CA VAL A 50 -7.83 1.39 2.78
C VAL A 50 -9.18 0.82 2.38
N GLU A 51 -9.47 0.69 1.09
CA GLU A 51 -10.71 0.13 0.55
C GLU A 51 -10.89 -1.34 0.95
N ALA A 52 -9.84 -2.15 0.85
CA ALA A 52 -9.85 -3.53 1.28
C ALA A 52 -9.76 -3.70 2.82
N GLY A 53 -9.66 -2.59 3.57
CA GLY A 53 -9.70 -2.60 5.03
C GLY A 53 -8.44 -3.10 5.73
N PHE A 54 -7.31 -3.25 5.01
CA PHE A 54 -5.99 -3.56 5.58
C PHE A 54 -5.48 -2.44 6.48
N VAL A 55 -5.85 -1.21 6.15
CA VAL A 55 -5.33 -0.01 6.79
C VAL A 55 -6.50 0.91 7.13
N GLN A 56 -6.53 1.40 8.37
CA GLN A 56 -7.56 2.30 8.85
C GLN A 56 -6.96 3.65 9.25
N PRO A 57 -7.29 4.73 8.54
CA PRO A 57 -6.94 6.09 8.96
C PRO A 57 -7.70 6.44 10.25
N LEU A 58 -7.01 6.97 11.23
CA LEU A 58 -7.58 7.48 12.48
C LEU A 58 -7.68 9.00 12.38
N PHE A 59 -8.89 9.52 12.53
CA PHE A 59 -9.16 10.95 12.55
C PHE A 59 -9.50 11.40 13.97
N TYR A 60 -8.91 12.52 14.40
CA TYR A 60 -9.25 13.20 15.64
C TYR A 60 -9.39 14.69 15.35
N ALA A 61 -10.52 15.30 15.76
CA ALA A 61 -10.84 16.70 15.49
C ALA A 61 -10.68 17.08 14.01
N GLY A 62 -11.12 16.21 13.09
CA GLY A 62 -11.02 16.43 11.64
C GLY A 62 -9.61 16.30 11.04
N LYS A 63 -8.60 15.94 11.85
CA LYS A 63 -7.22 15.76 11.40
C LYS A 63 -6.84 14.29 11.41
N LEU A 64 -6.14 13.85 10.35
CA LEU A 64 -5.53 12.52 10.33
C LEU A 64 -4.42 12.47 11.38
N THR A 65 -4.62 11.66 12.42
CA THR A 65 -3.70 11.57 13.56
C THR A 65 -2.84 10.32 13.54
N ALA A 66 -3.34 9.22 12.96
CA ALA A 66 -2.57 7.99 12.84
C ALA A 66 -3.10 7.09 11.72
N ILE A 67 -2.32 6.05 11.41
CA ILE A 67 -2.71 4.97 10.50
C ILE A 67 -2.56 3.65 11.25
N ARG A 68 -3.67 2.95 11.48
CA ARG A 68 -3.68 1.63 12.12
C ARG A 68 -3.70 0.54 11.05
N ARG A 69 -2.85 -0.48 11.18
CA ARG A 69 -3.00 -1.74 10.42
C ARG A 69 -4.06 -2.59 11.08
N LYS A 70 -5.07 -3.02 10.32
CA LYS A 70 -6.09 -3.94 10.82
C LYS A 70 -5.55 -5.37 10.66
N PRO A 71 -5.50 -6.18 11.72
CA PRO A 71 -5.08 -7.57 11.60
C PRO A 71 -6.13 -8.37 10.80
N TYR A 72 -5.65 -9.26 9.92
CA TYR A 72 -6.49 -10.15 9.09
C TYR A 72 -7.08 -11.28 9.92
N ASN A 73 -7.96 -10.93 10.85
CA ASN A 73 -8.56 -11.90 11.77
C ASN A 73 -9.42 -12.92 11.02
N SER A 74 -10.05 -12.57 9.91
CA SER A 74 -10.86 -13.50 9.11
C SER A 74 -10.03 -14.60 8.45
N ALA A 75 -8.85 -14.28 7.91
CA ALA A 75 -7.94 -15.28 7.35
C ALA A 75 -7.39 -16.19 8.44
N LEU A 76 -7.02 -15.61 9.59
CA LEU A 76 -6.56 -16.37 10.76
C LEU A 76 -7.65 -17.32 11.28
N PHE A 77 -8.88 -16.83 11.50
CA PHE A 77 -9.98 -17.67 11.97
C PHE A 77 -10.37 -18.75 10.97
N ARG A 78 -10.26 -18.50 9.66
CA ARG A 78 -10.49 -19.52 8.64
C ARG A 78 -9.43 -20.64 8.71
N VAL A 79 -8.18 -20.29 8.93
CA VAL A 79 -7.10 -21.28 9.12
C VAL A 79 -7.32 -22.07 10.41
N LEU A 80 -7.61 -21.38 11.53
CA LEU A 80 -7.90 -22.04 12.81
C LEU A 80 -9.08 -23.01 12.71
N HIS A 81 -10.18 -22.59 12.09
CA HIS A 81 -11.33 -23.46 11.86
C HIS A 81 -10.98 -24.69 10.99
N HIS A 82 -10.08 -24.53 10.01
CA HIS A 82 -9.62 -25.66 9.21
C HIS A 82 -8.77 -26.64 10.04
N CYS A 83 -7.89 -26.12 10.89
CA CYS A 83 -7.10 -26.93 11.83
C CYS A 83 -8.01 -27.67 12.84
N ASP A 84 -9.01 -27.00 13.40
CA ASP A 84 -9.96 -27.60 14.35
C ASP A 84 -10.78 -28.72 13.69
N ALA A 85 -11.19 -28.54 12.43
CA ALA A 85 -11.92 -29.57 11.67
C ALA A 85 -11.06 -30.81 11.37
N ILE A 86 -9.75 -30.62 11.11
CA ILE A 86 -8.81 -31.73 10.93
C ILE A 86 -8.59 -32.46 12.24
N ALA A 87 -8.33 -31.73 13.33
CA ALA A 87 -8.09 -32.31 14.64
C ALA A 87 -9.31 -33.13 15.13
N GLY A 88 -10.52 -32.59 14.99
CA GLY A 88 -11.74 -33.33 15.35
C GLY A 88 -12.06 -34.54 14.45
N ALA A 89 -11.54 -34.57 13.22
CA ALA A 89 -11.67 -35.73 12.33
C ALA A 89 -10.72 -36.86 12.74
N ASP A 90 -9.51 -36.54 13.21
CA ASP A 90 -8.54 -37.52 13.72
C ASP A 90 -9.03 -38.15 15.04
N ASP A 91 -9.60 -37.35 15.95
CA ASP A 91 -10.19 -37.84 17.20
C ASP A 91 -11.37 -38.81 16.95
N ASN A 92 -12.24 -38.49 15.99
CA ASN A 92 -13.35 -39.37 15.58
C ASN A 92 -12.89 -40.68 14.93
N ARG A 93 -11.74 -40.66 14.24
CA ARG A 93 -11.14 -41.86 13.65
C ARG A 93 -10.51 -42.76 14.70
N ALA A 94 -9.84 -42.17 15.69
CA ALA A 94 -9.25 -42.89 16.82
C ALA A 94 -10.31 -43.53 17.73
N ALA A 95 -11.49 -42.93 17.85
CA ALA A 95 -12.61 -43.47 18.64
C ALA A 95 -13.39 -44.60 17.95
N GLN A 96 -13.20 -44.82 16.64
CA GLN A 96 -13.89 -45.85 15.85
C GLN A 96 -13.01 -47.07 15.52
N ALA A 97 -11.75 -47.07 15.95
CA ALA A 97 -10.80 -48.18 15.84
C ALA A 97 -10.71 -48.96 17.16
#